data_AF-A0A535PMU3-F1
#
_entry.id   AF-A0A535PMU3-F1
#
_cell.length_a   1.000
_cell.length_b   1.000
_cell.length_c   1.000
_cell.angle_alpha   90.00
_cell.angle_beta   90.00
_cell.angle_gamma   90.00
#
_symmetry.space_group_name_H-M   'P 1'
#
loop_
_entity.id
_entity.type
_entity.pdbx_description
1 polymer ?
#
loop_
_entity_poly.entity_id
_entity_poly.type
_entity_poly.pdbx_seq_one_letter_code
_entity_poly.pdbx_strand_id
1 'polypeptide(L)'
;MHFFQTFIDSERWLFETRDSNRFHVAFREVSLYRSFLTIVRSRADVVGAEAERSHLELSESLRGGAGAVSAESEVLMERVGDLNVNLRLEIESFHLFANILMDRSAAAIGFYFLGAPSRAWRSSAWLADRLAELAAQDRAVVPGALVPALQALRQDLSNFRNEHIVHDENLRSVRGTGFRTGEGARLTLVKLYPTGDELLPESRQPESRPLADLERLIDDYLVAVTHLLGMNRERTAFQIDPSRGLAKTT
;
A
#
# COMPACT_ATOMS: atom_id res chain seq x y z
N MET A 1 11.06 6.71 5.57
CA MET A 1 10.18 7.57 6.40
C MET A 1 10.59 9.04 6.43
N HIS A 2 11.88 9.38 6.57
CA HIS A 2 12.30 10.77 6.80
C HIS A 2 11.93 11.74 5.66
N PHE A 3 11.99 11.31 4.40
CA PHE A 3 11.88 12.23 3.26
C PHE A 3 10.51 12.91 3.09
N PHE A 4 9.41 12.16 3.00
CA PHE A 4 8.08 12.75 2.76
C PHE A 4 7.66 13.69 3.90
N GLN A 5 7.81 13.25 5.15
CA GLN A 5 7.46 14.08 6.30
C GLN A 5 8.35 15.32 6.38
N THR A 6 9.67 15.18 6.16
CA THR A 6 10.58 16.34 6.10
C THR A 6 10.20 17.31 4.98
N PHE A 7 9.81 16.80 3.81
CA PHE A 7 9.29 17.66 2.74
C PHE A 7 8.07 18.43 3.23
N ILE A 8 7.03 17.78 3.75
CA ILE A 8 5.81 18.44 4.24
C ILE A 8 6.12 19.47 5.35
N ASP A 9 7.02 19.14 6.28
CA ASP A 9 7.43 20.03 7.37
C ASP A 9 8.22 21.25 6.88
N SER A 10 8.99 21.11 5.80
CA SER A 10 9.68 22.23 5.17
C SER A 10 8.73 23.07 4.30
N GLU A 11 7.88 22.41 3.52
CA GLU A 11 7.01 23.01 2.52
C GLU A 11 5.90 23.86 3.15
N ARG A 12 5.40 23.45 4.32
CA ARG A 12 4.38 24.22 5.05
C ARG A 12 4.84 25.62 5.41
N TRP A 13 6.14 25.88 5.47
CA TRP A 13 6.68 27.22 5.72
C TRP A 13 6.61 28.11 4.49
N LEU A 14 6.12 27.67 3.33
CA LEU A 14 5.87 28.58 2.21
C LEU A 14 4.56 29.36 2.36
N PHE A 15 3.62 28.86 3.17
CA PHE A 15 2.26 29.41 3.25
C PHE A 15 2.08 30.34 4.45
N GLU A 16 1.11 31.24 4.34
CA GLU A 16 0.63 32.04 5.48
C GLU A 16 0.13 31.13 6.62
N THR A 17 0.14 31.62 7.86
CA THR A 17 -0.14 30.84 9.08
C THR A 17 -1.39 29.95 8.98
N ARG A 18 -2.49 30.48 8.44
CA ARG A 18 -3.74 29.71 8.29
C ARG A 18 -3.58 28.56 7.31
N ASP A 19 -3.05 28.82 6.12
CA ASP A 19 -2.91 27.81 5.07
C ASP A 19 -1.75 26.85 5.34
N SER A 20 -0.70 27.28 6.05
CA SER A 20 0.35 26.41 6.59
C SER A 20 -0.25 25.30 7.47
N ASN A 21 -1.17 25.67 8.37
CA ASN A 21 -1.86 24.70 9.21
C ASN A 21 -2.77 23.77 8.39
N ARG A 22 -3.50 24.30 7.41
CA ARG A 22 -4.38 23.51 6.54
C ARG A 22 -3.60 22.51 5.69
N PHE A 23 -2.50 22.95 5.08
CA PHE A 23 -1.57 22.10 4.33
C PHE A 23 -1.04 20.97 5.23
N HIS A 24 -0.48 21.32 6.39
CA HIS A 24 0.08 20.34 7.32
C HIS A 24 -0.97 19.32 7.79
N VAL A 25 -2.18 19.76 8.16
CA VAL A 25 -3.26 18.86 8.59
C VAL A 25 -3.70 17.92 7.46
N ALA A 26 -3.79 18.43 6.22
CA ALA A 26 -4.19 17.60 5.08
C ALA A 26 -3.21 16.47 4.80
N PHE A 27 -1.90 16.73 4.90
CA PHE A 27 -0.87 15.73 4.62
C PHE A 27 -0.47 14.88 5.85
N ARG A 28 -0.77 15.32 7.07
CA ARG A 28 -0.50 14.57 8.31
C ARG A 28 -1.08 13.16 8.27
N GLU A 29 -2.30 13.01 7.76
CA GLU A 29 -2.95 11.70 7.67
C GLU A 29 -2.19 10.74 6.75
N VAL A 30 -1.60 11.23 5.66
CA VAL A 30 -0.75 10.42 4.77
C VAL A 30 0.43 9.85 5.54
N SER A 31 1.13 10.68 6.32
CA SER A 31 2.26 10.26 7.15
C SER A 31 1.85 9.30 8.27
N LEU A 32 0.67 9.48 8.86
CA LEU A 32 0.13 8.59 9.88
C LEU A 32 -0.11 7.18 9.30
N TYR A 33 -0.80 7.08 8.16
CA TYR A 33 -1.03 5.79 7.52
C TYR A 33 0.27 5.13 7.02
N ARG A 34 1.28 5.92 6.60
CA ARG A 34 2.60 5.36 6.28
C ARG A 34 3.28 4.74 7.50
N SER A 35 3.10 5.35 8.68
CA SER A 35 3.58 4.82 9.95
C SER A 35 2.86 3.52 10.31
N PHE A 36 1.53 3.46 10.11
CA PHE A 36 0.76 2.22 10.31
C PHE A 36 1.26 1.08 9.41
N LEU A 37 1.55 1.36 8.13
CA LEU A 37 2.13 0.36 7.23
C LEU A 37 3.47 -0.17 7.72
N THR A 38 4.32 0.69 8.27
CA THR A 38 5.61 0.29 8.85
C THR A 38 5.40 -0.66 10.03
N ILE A 39 4.45 -0.33 10.92
CA ILE A 39 4.12 -1.16 12.09
C ILE A 39 3.59 -2.52 11.65
N VAL A 40 2.62 -2.54 10.73
CA VAL A 40 2.01 -3.78 10.21
C VAL A 40 3.05 -4.64 9.52
N ARG A 41 3.90 -4.07 8.67
CA ARG A 41 5.00 -4.79 8.02
C ARG A 41 5.98 -5.37 9.05
N SER A 42 6.34 -4.62 10.08
CA SER A 42 7.22 -5.12 11.14
C SER A 42 6.60 -6.30 11.89
N ARG A 43 5.28 -6.28 12.13
CA ARG A 43 4.57 -7.41 12.76
C ARG A 43 4.50 -8.61 11.83
N ALA A 44 4.20 -8.38 10.56
CA ALA A 44 4.17 -9.42 9.53
C ALA A 44 5.52 -10.11 9.38
N ASP A 45 6.65 -9.38 9.45
CA ASP A 45 7.98 -9.96 9.40
C ASP A 45 8.25 -10.89 10.59
N VAL A 46 7.87 -10.46 11.81
CA VAL A 46 8.04 -11.27 13.04
C VAL A 46 7.20 -12.54 12.97
N VAL A 47 5.90 -12.40 12.68
CA VAL A 47 4.98 -13.55 12.59
C VAL A 47 5.36 -14.46 11.41
N GLY A 48 5.78 -13.87 10.29
CA GLY A 48 6.21 -14.60 9.10
C GLY A 48 7.45 -15.47 9.35
N ALA A 49 8.46 -14.93 10.02
CA ALA A 49 9.67 -15.69 10.37
C ALA A 49 9.36 -16.82 11.38
N GLU A 50 8.40 -16.63 12.28
CA GLU A 50 7.96 -17.69 13.19
C GLU A 50 7.14 -18.77 12.47
N ALA A 51 6.25 -18.36 11.57
CA ALA A 51 5.46 -19.26 10.74
C ALA A 51 6.35 -20.11 9.84
N GLU A 52 7.33 -19.52 9.16
CA GLU A 52 8.28 -20.23 8.30
C GLU A 52 9.04 -21.31 9.09
N ARG A 53 9.58 -20.96 10.26
CA ARG A 53 10.27 -21.93 11.15
C ARG A 53 9.33 -23.05 11.59
N SER A 54 8.13 -22.72 12.04
CA SER A 54 7.15 -23.71 12.52
C SER A 54 6.68 -24.65 11.39
N HIS A 55 6.58 -24.16 10.15
CA HIS A 55 6.29 -24.98 8.97
C HIS A 55 7.43 -25.97 8.67
N LEU A 56 8.69 -25.54 8.79
CA LEU A 56 9.84 -26.43 8.62
C LEU A 56 9.87 -27.53 9.69
N GLU A 57 9.71 -27.16 10.96
CA GLU A 57 9.63 -28.11 12.09
C GLU A 57 8.49 -29.12 11.89
N LEU A 58 7.30 -28.66 11.50
CA LEU A 58 6.17 -29.53 11.20
C LEU A 58 6.49 -30.47 10.03
N SER A 59 7.07 -29.95 8.94
CA SER A 59 7.44 -30.75 7.76
C SER A 59 8.46 -31.85 8.12
N GLU A 60 9.44 -31.54 8.96
CA GLU A 60 10.42 -32.51 9.45
C GLU A 60 9.76 -33.57 10.34
N SER A 61 8.87 -33.19 11.26
CA SER A 61 8.15 -34.14 12.11
C SER A 61 7.32 -35.14 11.30
N LEU A 62 6.73 -34.69 10.19
CA LEU A 62 5.88 -35.50 9.32
C LEU A 62 6.68 -36.43 8.38
N ARG A 63 7.94 -36.10 8.06
CA ARG A 63 8.81 -36.99 7.25
C ARG A 63 9.28 -38.23 8.02
N GLY A 64 9.18 -38.21 9.36
CA GLY A 64 9.75 -39.21 10.25
C GLY A 64 9.00 -40.54 10.42
N GLY A 65 7.77 -40.73 9.90
CA GLY A 65 7.10 -42.03 10.07
C GLY A 65 5.71 -42.20 9.46
N ALA A 66 5.48 -43.37 8.87
CA ALA A 66 4.26 -43.82 8.19
C ALA A 66 3.11 -44.26 9.11
N GLY A 67 2.90 -43.60 10.25
CA GLY A 67 1.85 -43.95 11.20
C GLY A 67 1.43 -42.76 12.04
N ALA A 68 0.11 -42.59 12.21
CA ALA A 68 -0.65 -41.65 13.05
C ALA A 68 0.03 -40.33 13.46
N VAL A 69 -0.63 -39.19 13.19
CA VAL A 69 -0.25 -37.86 13.69
C VAL A 69 0.03 -37.95 15.20
N SER A 70 1.26 -37.64 15.61
CA SER A 70 1.65 -37.63 17.02
C SER A 70 1.01 -36.43 17.74
N ALA A 71 0.87 -36.50 19.07
CA ALA A 71 0.37 -35.37 19.86
C ALA A 71 1.25 -34.10 19.69
N GLU A 72 2.57 -34.28 19.49
CA GLU A 72 3.49 -33.16 19.20
C GLU A 72 3.21 -32.54 17.83
N SER A 73 2.97 -33.38 16.81
CA SER A 73 2.58 -32.93 15.47
C SER A 73 1.23 -32.19 15.48
N GLU A 74 0.28 -32.63 16.31
CA GLU A 74 -1.03 -31.97 16.46
C GLU A 74 -0.88 -30.55 17.05
N VAL A 75 -0.06 -30.40 18.10
CA VAL A 75 0.26 -29.08 18.69
C VAL A 75 0.97 -28.18 17.68
N LEU A 76 1.91 -28.73 16.90
CA LEU A 76 2.59 -27.97 15.84
C LEU A 76 1.61 -27.52 14.73
N MET A 77 0.68 -28.39 14.34
CA MET A 77 -0.37 -28.05 13.36
C MET A 77 -1.26 -26.91 13.85
N GLU A 78 -1.71 -26.94 15.11
CA GLU A 78 -2.51 -25.87 15.71
C GLU A 78 -1.74 -24.54 15.72
N ARG A 79 -0.48 -24.56 16.18
CA ARG A 79 0.39 -23.38 16.20
C ARG A 79 0.61 -22.80 14.80
N VAL A 80 0.87 -23.65 13.80
CA VAL A 80 1.01 -23.21 12.40
C VAL A 80 -0.30 -22.59 11.91
N GLY A 81 -1.45 -23.16 12.28
CA GLY A 81 -2.76 -22.59 12.00
C GLY A 81 -2.90 -21.16 12.53
N ASP A 82 -2.62 -20.95 13.82
CA ASP A 82 -2.70 -19.64 14.46
C ASP A 82 -1.75 -18.62 13.83
N LEU A 83 -0.51 -19.03 13.55
CA LEU A 83 0.49 -18.18 12.91
C LEU A 83 0.07 -17.76 11.49
N ASN A 84 -0.52 -18.67 10.71
CA ASN A 84 -1.03 -18.35 9.38
C ASN A 84 -2.21 -17.36 9.45
N VAL A 85 -3.12 -17.51 10.43
CA VAL A 85 -4.23 -16.57 10.65
C VAL A 85 -3.69 -15.17 11.00
N ASN A 86 -2.73 -15.09 11.92
CA ASN A 86 -2.10 -13.83 12.31
C ASN A 86 -1.35 -13.17 11.15
N LEU A 87 -0.57 -13.95 10.39
CA LEU A 87 0.15 -13.45 9.24
C LEU A 87 -0.80 -12.92 8.16
N ARG A 88 -1.89 -13.66 7.89
CA ARG A 88 -2.95 -13.23 6.98
C ARG A 88 -3.58 -11.91 7.43
N LEU A 89 -3.91 -11.78 8.72
CA LEU A 89 -4.45 -10.54 9.28
C LEU A 89 -3.53 -9.34 9.02
N GLU A 90 -2.21 -9.51 9.23
CA GLU A 90 -1.25 -8.43 8.99
C GLU A 90 -1.15 -8.08 7.49
N ILE A 91 -1.11 -9.08 6.58
CA ILE A 91 -1.05 -8.81 5.14
C ILE A 91 -2.33 -8.11 4.65
N GLU A 92 -3.52 -8.57 5.06
CA GLU A 92 -4.79 -7.92 4.68
C GLU A 92 -4.89 -6.50 5.28
N SER A 93 -4.42 -6.31 6.51
CA SER A 93 -4.34 -4.99 7.16
C SER A 93 -3.41 -4.04 6.40
N PHE A 94 -2.28 -4.54 5.89
CA PHE A 94 -1.37 -3.75 5.07
C PHE A 94 -2.07 -3.22 3.82
N HIS A 95 -2.77 -4.08 3.08
CA HIS A 95 -3.50 -3.69 1.87
C HIS A 95 -4.60 -2.65 2.18
N LEU A 96 -5.31 -2.83 3.30
CA LEU A 96 -6.32 -1.87 3.74
C LEU A 96 -5.70 -0.49 4.03
N PHE A 97 -4.66 -0.43 4.86
CA PHE A 97 -4.04 0.85 5.21
C PHE A 97 -3.35 1.51 4.02
N ALA A 98 -2.82 0.73 3.08
CA ALA A 98 -2.20 1.25 1.88
C ALA A 98 -3.23 1.93 0.96
N ASN A 99 -4.40 1.30 0.76
CA ASN A 99 -5.50 1.94 0.03
C ASN A 99 -5.97 3.24 0.73
N ILE A 100 -6.09 3.23 2.07
CA ILE A 100 -6.47 4.43 2.80
C ILE A 100 -5.41 5.53 2.63
N LEU A 101 -4.11 5.20 2.69
CA LEU A 101 -3.02 6.14 2.43
C LEU A 101 -3.15 6.78 1.04
N MET A 102 -3.42 5.98 0.00
CA MET A 102 -3.58 6.48 -1.36
C MET A 102 -4.79 7.43 -1.47
N ASP A 103 -5.91 7.07 -0.85
CA ASP A 103 -7.11 7.91 -0.84
C ASP A 103 -6.91 9.23 -0.06
N ARG A 104 -6.18 9.18 1.07
CA ARG A 104 -5.78 10.38 1.80
C ARG A 104 -4.84 11.26 0.98
N SER A 105 -3.92 10.65 0.23
CA SER A 105 -3.00 11.36 -0.65
C SER A 105 -3.76 12.06 -1.78
N ALA A 106 -4.71 11.37 -2.42
CA ALA A 106 -5.58 11.96 -3.43
C ALA A 106 -6.36 13.16 -2.88
N ALA A 107 -6.93 13.02 -1.67
CA ALA A 107 -7.68 14.09 -1.03
C ALA A 107 -6.79 15.31 -0.69
N ALA A 108 -5.58 15.07 -0.19
CA ALA A 108 -4.61 16.11 0.14
C ALA A 108 -4.10 16.84 -1.10
N ILE A 109 -3.80 16.12 -2.19
CA ILE A 109 -3.42 16.68 -3.49
C ILE A 109 -4.55 17.54 -4.05
N GLY A 110 -5.80 17.03 -4.05
CA GLY A 110 -6.95 17.80 -4.49
C GLY A 110 -7.13 19.07 -3.67
N PHE A 111 -6.96 18.98 -2.36
CA PHE A 111 -7.04 20.14 -1.47
C PHE A 111 -5.94 21.16 -1.75
N TYR A 112 -4.71 20.71 -2.05
CA TYR A 112 -3.59 21.57 -2.43
C TYR A 112 -3.88 22.42 -3.67
N PHE A 113 -4.48 21.81 -4.71
CA PHE A 113 -4.77 22.52 -5.97
C PHE A 113 -6.10 23.29 -5.96
N LEU A 114 -7.07 22.89 -5.14
CA LEU A 114 -8.43 23.45 -5.16
C LEU A 114 -8.76 24.36 -3.96
N GLY A 115 -7.99 24.30 -2.87
CA GLY A 115 -8.18 25.12 -1.66
C GLY A 115 -9.40 24.74 -0.81
N ALA A 116 -10.20 23.77 -1.27
CA ALA A 116 -11.39 23.26 -0.60
C ALA A 116 -11.49 21.73 -0.74
N PRO A 117 -11.99 21.01 0.30
CA PRO A 117 -12.22 19.58 0.20
C PRO A 117 -13.21 19.26 -0.92
N SER A 118 -12.83 18.37 -1.84
CA SER A 118 -13.69 17.92 -2.92
C SER A 118 -13.97 16.43 -2.82
N ARG A 119 -15.24 16.04 -2.99
CA ARG A 119 -15.63 14.61 -3.05
C ARG A 119 -14.98 13.90 -4.23
N ALA A 120 -14.74 14.61 -5.33
CA ALA A 120 -14.12 14.06 -6.54
C ALA A 120 -12.67 13.60 -6.33
N TRP A 121 -12.01 14.05 -5.26
CA TRP A 121 -10.61 13.76 -4.93
C TRP A 121 -10.45 12.79 -3.76
N ARG A 122 -11.54 12.21 -3.25
CA ARG A 122 -11.47 11.30 -2.09
C ARG A 122 -10.98 9.90 -2.42
N SER A 123 -10.89 9.56 -3.71
CA SER A 123 -10.47 8.24 -4.16
C SER A 123 -9.27 8.35 -5.09
N SER A 124 -8.25 7.56 -4.77
CA SER A 124 -7.07 7.35 -5.58
C SER A 124 -7.37 6.69 -6.93
N ALA A 125 -8.50 6.01 -7.08
CA ALA A 125 -8.90 5.35 -8.33
C ALA A 125 -9.02 6.34 -9.50
N TRP A 126 -9.42 7.58 -9.21
CA TRP A 126 -9.62 8.65 -10.19
C TRP A 126 -8.45 9.64 -10.23
N LEU A 127 -7.42 9.47 -9.40
CA LEU A 127 -6.38 10.47 -9.23
C LEU A 127 -5.61 10.75 -10.54
N ALA A 128 -5.34 9.73 -11.35
CA ALA A 128 -4.68 9.91 -12.66
C ALA A 128 -5.49 10.83 -13.58
N ASP A 129 -6.78 10.57 -13.74
CA ASP A 129 -7.67 11.36 -14.59
C ASP A 129 -7.78 12.80 -14.08
N ARG A 130 -7.89 12.97 -12.76
CA ARG A 130 -7.95 14.30 -12.14
C ARG A 130 -6.66 15.10 -12.29
N LEU A 131 -5.51 14.43 -12.23
CA LEU A 131 -4.22 15.07 -12.51
C LEU A 131 -4.11 15.49 -13.98
N ALA A 132 -4.61 14.66 -14.90
CA ALA A 132 -4.68 15.02 -16.32
C ALA A 132 -5.60 16.22 -16.57
N GLU A 133 -6.76 16.28 -15.90
CA GLU A 133 -7.66 17.43 -15.94
C GLU A 133 -6.99 18.72 -15.43
N LEU A 134 -6.26 18.66 -14.31
CA LEU A 134 -5.50 19.81 -13.81
C LEU A 134 -4.41 20.25 -14.78
N ALA A 135 -3.70 19.30 -15.40
CA ALA A 135 -2.67 19.59 -16.38
C ALA A 135 -3.25 20.25 -17.64
N ALA A 136 -4.40 19.77 -18.13
CA ALA A 136 -5.10 20.36 -19.26
C ALA A 136 -5.59 21.80 -19.00
N GLN A 137 -5.78 22.16 -17.71
CA GLN A 137 -6.14 23.50 -17.27
C GLN A 137 -4.91 24.38 -16.92
N ASP A 138 -3.69 23.92 -17.18
CA ASP A 138 -2.42 24.54 -16.74
C ASP A 138 -2.35 24.82 -15.22
N ARG A 139 -3.09 24.03 -14.44
CA ARG A 139 -3.11 24.11 -12.97
C ARG A 139 -2.11 23.18 -12.31
N ALA A 140 -1.52 22.25 -13.06
CA ALA A 140 -0.48 21.37 -12.56
C ALA A 140 0.45 20.89 -13.69
N VAL A 141 1.75 20.79 -13.38
CA VAL A 141 2.70 19.98 -14.15
C VAL A 141 2.85 18.64 -13.44
N VAL A 142 2.44 17.57 -14.10
CA VAL A 142 2.43 16.22 -13.52
C VAL A 142 3.76 15.53 -13.82
N PRO A 143 4.52 15.08 -12.80
CA PRO A 143 5.75 14.32 -13.02
C PRO A 143 5.47 13.03 -13.80
N GLY A 144 6.28 12.73 -14.81
CA GLY A 144 6.10 11.54 -15.65
C GLY A 144 6.10 10.21 -14.88
N ALA A 145 6.77 10.16 -13.72
CA ALA A 145 6.83 8.98 -12.86
C ALA A 145 5.57 8.77 -11.99
N LEU A 146 4.73 9.80 -11.79
CA LEU A 146 3.64 9.73 -10.82
C LEU A 146 2.50 8.81 -11.29
N VAL A 147 2.07 8.96 -12.54
CA VAL A 147 0.97 8.13 -13.09
C VAL A 147 1.35 6.65 -13.15
N PRO A 148 2.55 6.26 -13.63
CA PRO A 148 3.00 4.87 -13.55
C PRO A 148 3.05 4.34 -12.12
N ALA A 149 3.57 5.11 -11.15
CA ALA A 149 3.63 4.67 -9.75
C ALA A 149 2.21 4.44 -9.17
N LEU A 150 1.28 5.34 -9.47
CA LEU A 150 -0.13 5.21 -9.06
C LEU A 150 -0.79 3.97 -9.69
N GLN A 151 -0.54 3.70 -10.98
CA GLN A 151 -1.07 2.54 -11.68
C GLN A 151 -0.53 1.23 -11.10
N ALA A 152 0.78 1.16 -10.83
CA ALA A 152 1.41 0.00 -10.20
C ALA A 152 0.79 -0.29 -8.83
N LEU A 153 0.67 0.74 -7.98
CA LEU A 153 0.02 0.59 -6.67
C LEU A 153 -1.45 0.19 -6.78
N ARG A 154 -2.20 0.76 -7.73
CA ARG A 154 -3.60 0.39 -7.93
C ARG A 154 -3.74 -1.09 -8.28
N GLN A 155 -2.87 -1.60 -9.15
CA GLN A 155 -2.87 -3.01 -9.53
C GLN A 155 -2.53 -3.91 -8.33
N ASP A 156 -1.41 -3.63 -7.66
CA ASP A 156 -0.87 -4.50 -6.61
C ASP A 156 -1.63 -4.40 -5.27
N LEU A 157 -2.30 -3.28 -4.98
CA LEU A 157 -3.01 -3.06 -3.72
C LEU A 157 -4.53 -3.05 -3.90
N SER A 158 -5.04 -2.14 -4.74
CA SER A 158 -6.48 -1.88 -4.81
C SER A 158 -7.22 -2.97 -5.55
N ASN A 159 -6.76 -3.33 -6.76
CA ASN A 159 -7.34 -4.40 -7.55
C ASN A 159 -7.17 -5.74 -6.82
N PHE A 160 -5.96 -6.08 -6.36
CA PHE A 160 -5.72 -7.30 -5.59
C PHE A 160 -6.65 -7.41 -4.38
N ARG A 161 -6.78 -6.36 -3.56
CA ARG A 161 -7.70 -6.38 -2.40
C ARG A 161 -9.15 -6.56 -2.83
N ASN A 162 -9.59 -5.81 -3.83
CA ASN A 162 -10.99 -5.86 -4.25
C ASN A 162 -11.33 -7.24 -4.82
N GLU A 163 -10.50 -7.76 -5.72
CA GLU A 163 -10.74 -9.01 -6.45
C GLU A 163 -10.51 -10.25 -5.57
N HIS A 164 -9.52 -10.22 -4.68
CA HIS A 164 -9.05 -11.43 -3.99
C HIS A 164 -9.25 -11.42 -2.47
N ILE A 165 -9.58 -10.27 -1.86
CA ILE A 165 -9.82 -10.19 -0.41
C ILE A 165 -11.28 -9.88 -0.12
N VAL A 166 -11.83 -8.83 -0.73
CA VAL A 166 -13.17 -8.29 -0.38
C VAL A 166 -14.28 -8.94 -1.19
N HIS A 167 -14.11 -9.06 -2.51
CA HIS A 167 -15.15 -9.54 -3.44
C HIS A 167 -14.79 -10.90 -4.05
N ASP A 168 -13.99 -11.71 -3.37
CA ASP A 168 -13.77 -13.10 -3.77
C ASP A 168 -15.05 -13.92 -3.51
N GLU A 169 -15.90 -14.01 -4.53
CA GLU A 169 -17.15 -14.77 -4.53
C GLU A 169 -16.93 -16.26 -4.84
N ASN A 170 -15.69 -16.67 -5.13
CA ASN A 170 -15.41 -18.05 -5.49
C ASN A 170 -15.39 -18.93 -4.22
N LEU A 171 -16.46 -19.69 -4.02
CA LEU A 171 -16.60 -20.63 -2.89
C LEU A 171 -15.56 -21.77 -2.91
N ARG A 172 -14.86 -21.96 -4.04
CA ARG A 172 -13.76 -22.93 -4.17
C ARG A 172 -12.39 -22.30 -3.89
N SER A 173 -12.31 -21.00 -3.61
CA SER A 173 -11.07 -20.30 -3.31
C SER A 173 -10.71 -20.46 -1.83
N VAL A 174 -9.52 -20.98 -1.56
CA VAL A 174 -8.91 -21.03 -0.23
C VAL A 174 -7.78 -20.02 -0.19
N ARG A 175 -7.86 -19.11 0.79
CA ARG A 175 -6.83 -18.11 1.05
C ARG A 175 -5.88 -18.62 2.13
N GLY A 176 -4.63 -18.80 1.74
CA GLY A 176 -3.53 -19.18 2.64
C GLY A 176 -2.46 -18.10 2.69
N THR A 177 -1.45 -18.39 3.49
CA THR A 177 -0.18 -17.67 3.50
C THR A 177 0.91 -18.57 2.94
N GLY A 178 1.82 -17.99 2.18
CA GLY A 178 2.93 -18.70 1.56
C GLY A 178 4.25 -18.00 1.79
N PHE A 179 5.32 -18.77 1.65
CA PHE A 179 6.70 -18.32 1.71
C PHE A 179 7.41 -18.80 0.46
N ARG A 180 8.23 -17.94 -0.12
CA ARG A 180 9.31 -18.37 -1.02
C ARG A 180 10.62 -17.94 -0.40
N THR A 181 11.61 -18.83 -0.44
CA THR A 181 12.91 -18.61 0.19
C THR A 181 13.48 -17.26 -0.24
N GLY A 182 13.71 -16.36 0.72
CA GLY A 182 14.29 -15.04 0.49
C GLY A 182 13.32 -13.98 -0.06
N GLU A 183 12.07 -14.30 -0.35
CA GLU A 183 11.09 -13.34 -0.90
C GLU A 183 10.04 -12.88 0.13
N GLY A 184 10.04 -13.43 1.34
CA GLY A 184 9.11 -13.06 2.41
C GLY A 184 7.69 -13.62 2.25
N ALA A 185 6.86 -13.29 3.23
CA ALA A 185 5.47 -13.75 3.31
C ALA A 185 4.57 -13.10 2.26
N ARG A 186 3.61 -13.88 1.77
CA ARG A 186 2.56 -13.44 0.83
C ARG A 186 1.23 -14.12 1.10
N LEU A 187 0.15 -13.53 0.61
CA LEU A 187 -1.13 -14.23 0.46
C LEU A 187 -1.08 -15.09 -0.78
N THR A 188 -1.55 -16.32 -0.64
CA THR A 188 -1.71 -17.29 -1.74
C THR A 188 -3.17 -17.65 -1.87
N LEU A 189 -3.66 -17.69 -3.11
CA LEU A 189 -5.02 -18.14 -3.41
C LEU A 189 -4.97 -19.48 -4.13
N VAL A 190 -5.49 -20.50 -3.48
CA VAL A 190 -5.57 -21.85 -4.02
C VAL A 190 -7.01 -22.16 -4.37
N LYS A 191 -7.26 -22.55 -5.63
CA LYS A 191 -8.58 -23.04 -6.04
C LYS A 191 -8.69 -24.53 -5.77
N LEU A 192 -9.72 -24.92 -5.02
CA LEU A 192 -10.12 -26.32 -4.83
C LEU A 192 -10.82 -26.81 -6.10
N TYR A 193 -10.37 -27.95 -6.63
CA TYR A 193 -10.93 -28.54 -7.85
C TYR A 193 -10.94 -27.58 -9.06
N PRO A 194 -9.75 -27.14 -9.54
CA PRO A 194 -9.65 -26.28 -10.72
C PRO A 194 -10.28 -26.95 -11.95
N THR A 195 -10.94 -26.15 -12.78
CA THR A 195 -11.71 -26.60 -13.95
C THR A 195 -11.20 -25.99 -15.25
N GLY A 196 -11.14 -26.77 -16.34
CA GLY A 196 -10.89 -26.28 -17.70
C GLY A 196 -9.69 -25.33 -17.80
N ASP A 197 -9.96 -24.08 -18.13
CA ASP A 197 -8.97 -23.00 -18.31
C ASP A 197 -8.12 -22.74 -17.06
N GLU A 198 -8.60 -23.09 -15.86
CA GLU A 198 -7.89 -22.92 -14.57
C GLU A 198 -6.74 -23.92 -14.39
N LEU A 199 -6.68 -24.97 -15.20
CA LEU A 199 -5.57 -25.93 -15.25
C LEU A 199 -4.47 -25.49 -16.22
N LEU A 200 -4.70 -24.44 -17.01
CA LEU A 200 -3.71 -23.96 -17.95
C LEU A 200 -2.51 -23.35 -17.21
N PRO A 201 -1.27 -23.53 -17.68
CA PRO A 201 -0.08 -22.96 -17.06
C PRO A 201 -0.12 -21.44 -16.92
N GLU A 202 -0.84 -20.76 -17.82
CA GLU A 202 -1.10 -19.32 -17.77
C GLU A 202 -2.07 -18.89 -16.67
N SER A 203 -2.92 -19.79 -16.17
CA SER A 203 -3.85 -19.54 -15.06
C SER A 203 -3.12 -19.64 -13.72
N ARG A 204 -2.14 -18.75 -13.52
CA ARG A 204 -1.36 -18.69 -12.29
C ARG A 204 -2.28 -18.42 -11.10
N GLN A 205 -2.04 -19.15 -10.02
CA GLN A 205 -2.63 -18.84 -8.72
C GLN A 205 -2.27 -17.39 -8.36
N PRO A 206 -3.27 -16.54 -8.06
CA PRO A 206 -2.98 -15.18 -7.67
C PRO A 206 -2.23 -15.21 -6.34
N GLU A 207 -1.12 -14.47 -6.30
CA GLU A 207 -0.32 -14.26 -5.11
C GLU A 207 -0.20 -12.76 -4.87
N SER A 208 -0.29 -12.34 -3.61
CA SER A 208 0.06 -10.96 -3.29
C SER A 208 1.55 -10.76 -3.50
N ARG A 209 1.94 -9.53 -3.82
CA ARG A 209 3.34 -9.14 -3.78
C ARG A 209 3.85 -9.16 -2.33
N PRO A 210 5.15 -9.43 -2.08
CA PRO A 210 5.72 -9.30 -0.74
C PRO A 210 5.52 -7.90 -0.15
N LEU A 211 5.29 -7.80 1.16
CA LEU A 211 5.02 -6.52 1.82
C LEU A 211 6.18 -5.52 1.69
N ALA A 212 7.43 -5.97 1.71
CA ALA A 212 8.60 -5.10 1.53
C ALA A 212 8.63 -4.45 0.13
N ASP A 213 8.18 -5.18 -0.88
CA ASP A 213 8.06 -4.68 -2.25
C ASP A 213 6.94 -3.64 -2.37
N LEU A 214 5.79 -3.91 -1.76
CA LEU A 214 4.67 -2.97 -1.71
C LEU A 214 5.07 -1.70 -0.95
N GLU A 215 5.80 -1.84 0.16
CA GLU A 215 6.33 -0.71 0.94
C GLU A 215 7.24 0.19 0.08
N ARG A 216 8.12 -0.40 -0.72
CA ARG A 216 8.98 0.32 -1.66
C ARG A 216 8.17 1.06 -2.74
N LEU A 217 7.16 0.41 -3.33
CA LEU A 217 6.28 1.08 -4.29
C LEU A 217 5.53 2.28 -3.67
N ILE A 218 5.12 2.16 -2.41
CA ILE A 218 4.47 3.25 -1.68
C ILE A 218 5.45 4.40 -1.46
N ASP A 219 6.70 4.11 -1.10
CA ASP A 219 7.73 5.13 -0.94
C ASP A 219 8.06 5.84 -2.27
N ASP A 220 8.18 5.09 -3.37
CA ASP A 220 8.38 5.65 -4.71
C ASP A 220 7.21 6.56 -5.13
N TYR A 221 5.98 6.16 -4.84
CA TYR A 221 4.79 6.98 -5.03
C TYR A 221 4.83 8.26 -4.20
N LEU A 222 5.17 8.18 -2.91
CA LEU A 222 5.26 9.35 -2.04
C LEU A 222 6.37 10.31 -2.51
N VAL A 223 7.49 9.81 -3.00
CA VAL A 223 8.52 10.64 -3.66
C VAL A 223 7.93 11.34 -4.89
N ALA A 224 7.21 10.63 -5.76
CA ALA A 224 6.56 11.25 -6.90
C ALA A 224 5.51 12.30 -6.51
N VAL A 225 4.80 12.11 -5.39
CA VAL A 225 3.89 13.11 -4.81
C VAL A 225 4.67 14.34 -4.33
N THR A 226 5.81 14.19 -3.64
CA THR A 226 6.62 15.36 -3.26
C THR A 226 7.12 16.14 -4.48
N HIS A 227 7.51 15.45 -5.55
CA HIS A 227 7.91 16.09 -6.81
C HIS A 227 6.74 16.85 -7.44
N LEU A 228 5.54 16.27 -7.46
CA LEU A 228 4.34 16.95 -7.93
C LEU A 228 4.11 18.26 -7.15
N LEU A 229 4.18 18.23 -5.82
CA LEU A 229 3.98 19.42 -5.00
C LEU A 229 5.08 20.46 -5.25
N GLY A 230 6.35 20.05 -5.22
CA GLY A 230 7.49 20.94 -5.42
C GLY A 230 7.51 21.62 -6.79
N MET A 231 7.12 20.92 -7.86
CA MET A 231 7.02 21.49 -9.22
C MET A 231 5.85 22.46 -9.38
N ASN A 232 4.90 22.46 -8.44
CA ASN A 232 3.66 23.22 -8.52
C ASN A 232 3.45 24.16 -7.33
N ARG A 233 4.54 24.61 -6.71
CA ARG A 233 4.52 25.60 -5.60
C ARG A 233 3.70 26.83 -5.95
N GLU A 234 3.91 27.38 -7.14
CA GLU A 234 3.23 28.59 -7.61
C GLU A 234 1.78 28.33 -8.08
N ARG A 235 1.40 27.07 -8.29
CA ARG A 235 0.06 26.68 -8.78
C ARG A 235 -0.86 26.17 -7.67
N THR A 236 -0.43 26.29 -6.42
CA THR A 236 -1.26 25.96 -5.25
C THR A 236 -2.45 26.91 -5.11
N ALA A 237 -3.52 26.44 -4.49
CA ALA A 237 -4.64 27.28 -4.09
C ALA A 237 -4.43 27.98 -2.74
N PHE A 238 -3.32 27.70 -2.05
CA PHE A 238 -2.98 28.31 -0.77
C PHE A 238 -2.29 29.67 -0.93
N GLN A 239 -2.46 30.54 0.06
CA GLN A 239 -1.78 31.82 0.12
C GLN A 239 -0.31 31.63 0.51
N ILE A 240 0.59 31.96 -0.42
CA ILE A 240 2.05 31.97 -0.21
C ILE A 240 2.42 33.21 0.58
N ASP A 241 3.26 33.05 1.61
CA ASP A 241 3.78 34.16 2.40
C ASP A 241 4.76 35.00 1.54
N PRO A 242 4.45 36.27 1.25
CA PRO A 242 5.29 37.12 0.40
C PRO A 242 6.71 37.32 0.96
N SER A 243 6.86 37.28 2.28
CA SER A 243 8.17 37.43 2.95
C SER A 243 9.09 36.24 2.73
N ARG A 244 8.53 35.11 2.27
CA ARG A 244 9.24 33.84 2.10
C ARG A 244 9.55 33.52 0.65
N GLY A 245 9.26 34.48 -0.25
CA GLY A 245 9.71 34.58 -1.63
C GLY A 245 10.01 33.25 -2.31
N LEU A 246 9.06 32.73 -3.09
CA LEU A 246 9.46 31.94 -4.26
C LEU A 246 10.17 32.93 -5.18
N ALA A 247 11.50 32.86 -5.23
CA ALA A 247 12.26 33.66 -6.17
C ALA A 247 11.64 33.40 -7.55
N LYS A 248 11.01 34.43 -8.14
CA LYS A 248 10.45 34.33 -9.50
C LYS A 248 11.61 33.99 -10.43
N THR A 249 11.80 32.71 -10.72
CA THR A 249 12.63 32.26 -11.84
C THR A 249 11.92 32.76 -13.09
N THR A 250 12.40 33.90 -13.56
CA THR A 250 11.99 34.56 -14.81
C THR A 250 12.66 33.86 -15.98
#